data_AF-A0A6C1BS77-F1
#
_entry.id   AF-A0A6C1BS77-F1
#
_cell.length_a   1.000
_cell.length_b   1.000
_cell.length_c   1.000
_cell.angle_alpha   90.00
_cell.angle_beta   90.00
_cell.angle_gamma   90.00
#
_symmetry.space_group_name_H-M   'P 1'
#
loop_
_entity.id
_entity.type
_entity.pdbx_description
1 polymer ?
#
loop_
_entity_poly.entity_id
_entity_poly.type
_entity_poly.pdbx_seq_one_letter_code
_entity_poly.pdbx_strand_id
1 'polypeptide(L)'
;MVSTLPPEVVIKLQEKLGKEEAIEFIKALDEAIKELSLQRKLELKEELAKELVTKADLREEVAKLRQEIARLDSQIAELRGEIGDLRGEIGGVKGQIAEVNARLSKLETYIKVLIALFLIAIALYSPVFFELVKLLFKP
;
A
#
# COMPACT_ATOMS: atom_id res chain seq x y z
N MET A 1 -44.60 -53.33 11.08
CA MET A 1 -43.70 -52.17 11.22
C MET A 1 -42.66 -52.52 12.26
N VAL A 2 -41.38 -52.35 11.96
CA VAL A 2 -40.33 -52.45 12.98
C VAL A 2 -40.33 -51.10 13.69
N SER A 3 -40.82 -51.06 14.93
CA SER A 3 -40.89 -49.82 15.71
C SER A 3 -39.49 -49.29 15.98
N THR A 4 -39.31 -47.97 15.96
CA THR A 4 -38.04 -47.35 16.37
C THR A 4 -37.86 -47.35 17.89
N LEU A 5 -38.92 -47.69 18.63
CA LEU A 5 -38.89 -47.79 20.08
C LEU A 5 -38.22 -49.08 20.55
N PRO A 6 -37.49 -49.04 21.68
CA PRO A 6 -36.98 -50.24 22.32
C PRO A 6 -38.10 -51.24 22.62
N PRO A 7 -37.87 -52.56 22.44
CA PRO A 7 -38.89 -53.59 22.66
C PRO A 7 -39.53 -53.54 24.05
N GLU A 8 -38.76 -53.19 25.08
CA GLU A 8 -39.22 -53.05 26.47
C GLU A 8 -40.29 -51.95 26.63
N VAL A 9 -40.17 -50.86 25.86
CA VAL A 9 -41.12 -49.75 25.87
C VAL A 9 -42.42 -50.17 25.17
N VAL A 10 -42.31 -50.91 24.07
CA VAL A 10 -43.45 -51.44 23.31
C VAL A 10 -44.28 -52.39 24.18
N ILE A 11 -43.63 -53.30 24.91
CA ILE A 11 -44.31 -54.26 25.81
C ILE A 11 -45.07 -53.51 26.92
N LYS A 12 -44.42 -52.55 27.60
CA LYS A 12 -45.08 -51.74 28.63
C LYS A 12 -46.25 -50.90 28.11
N LEU A 13 -46.17 -50.40 26.88
CA LEU A 13 -47.27 -49.66 26.24
C LEU A 13 -48.46 -50.59 25.95
N GLN A 14 -48.20 -51.79 25.42
CA GLN A 14 -49.24 -52.80 25.17
C GLN A 14 -49.94 -53.25 26.45
N GLU A 15 -49.20 -53.43 27.56
CA GLU A 15 -49.75 -53.77 28.87
C GLU A 15 -50.66 -52.67 29.45
N LYS A 16 -50.34 -51.39 29.21
CA LYS A 16 -51.09 -50.26 29.78
C LYS A 16 -52.26 -49.79 28.93
N LEU A 17 -52.13 -49.81 27.61
CA LEU A 17 -53.08 -49.19 26.69
C LEU A 17 -53.97 -50.20 25.96
N GLY A 18 -53.56 -51.47 25.89
CA GLY A 18 -54.12 -52.43 24.94
C GLY A 18 -53.24 -52.54 23.68
N LYS A 19 -53.33 -53.68 22.98
CA LYS A 19 -52.47 -53.94 21.80
C LYS A 19 -52.75 -53.00 20.64
N GLU A 20 -54.01 -52.66 20.40
CA GLU A 20 -54.43 -51.83 19.25
C GLU A 20 -54.04 -50.37 19.48
N GLU A 21 -54.38 -49.82 20.65
CA GLU A 21 -54.05 -48.45 21.05
C GLU A 21 -52.54 -48.24 21.12
N ALA A 22 -51.77 -49.22 21.63
CA ALA A 22 -50.32 -49.15 21.63
C ALA A 22 -49.74 -49.11 20.21
N ILE A 23 -50.29 -49.87 19.25
CA ILE A 23 -49.83 -49.86 17.85
C ILE A 23 -50.10 -48.51 17.20
N GLU A 24 -51.28 -47.92 17.44
CA GLU A 24 -51.64 -46.62 16.89
C GLU A 24 -50.77 -45.50 17.48
N PHE A 25 -50.54 -45.52 18.80
CA PHE A 25 -49.63 -44.59 19.46
C PHE A 25 -48.19 -44.70 18.93
N ILE A 26 -47.68 -45.93 18.77
CA ILE A 26 -46.32 -46.17 18.25
C ILE A 26 -46.19 -45.64 16.82
N LYS A 27 -47.20 -45.85 15.96
CA LYS A 27 -47.21 -45.29 14.60
C LYS A 27 -47.15 -43.77 14.60
N ALA A 28 -47.99 -43.12 15.39
CA ALA A 28 -48.01 -41.67 15.51
C ALA A 28 -46.66 -41.13 16.01
N LEU A 29 -46.03 -41.82 16.96
CA LEU A 29 -44.71 -41.44 17.46
C LEU A 29 -43.61 -41.65 16.42
N ASP A 30 -43.60 -42.78 15.70
CA ASP A 30 -42.64 -43.05 14.61
C ASP A 30 -42.77 -42.01 13.48
N GLU A 31 -44.00 -41.60 13.13
CA GLU A 31 -44.26 -40.52 12.17
C GLU A 31 -43.73 -39.17 12.68
N ALA A 32 -44.02 -38.80 13.93
CA ALA A 32 -43.52 -37.56 14.53
C ALA A 32 -41.99 -37.51 14.59
N ILE A 33 -41.33 -38.62 14.95
CA ILE A 33 -39.85 -38.73 14.96
C ILE A 33 -39.30 -38.54 13.54
N LYS A 34 -39.92 -39.19 12.55
CA LYS A 34 -39.51 -39.08 11.15
C LYS A 34 -39.65 -37.64 10.65
N GLU A 35 -40.76 -36.98 10.96
CA GLU A 35 -41.01 -35.59 10.57
C GLU A 35 -39.99 -34.63 11.21
N LEU A 36 -39.75 -34.75 12.52
CA LEU A 36 -38.74 -33.97 13.23
C LEU A 36 -37.33 -34.19 12.64
N SER A 37 -36.98 -35.43 12.30
CA SER A 37 -35.68 -35.75 11.68
C SER A 37 -35.53 -35.13 10.30
N LEU A 38 -36.62 -35.08 9.52
CA LEU A 38 -36.63 -34.49 8.19
C LEU A 38 -36.54 -32.97 8.28
N GLN A 39 -37.32 -32.33 9.15
CA GLN A 39 -37.27 -30.89 9.40
C GLN A 39 -35.86 -30.46 9.79
N ARG A 40 -35.25 -31.12 10.77
CA ARG A 40 -33.89 -30.78 11.22
C ARG A 40 -32.84 -30.96 10.11
N LYS A 41 -33.00 -31.96 9.26
CA LYS A 41 -32.12 -32.16 8.09
C LYS A 41 -32.28 -31.04 7.06
N LEU A 42 -33.49 -30.54 6.85
CA LEU A 42 -33.75 -29.42 5.94
C LEU A 42 -33.16 -28.12 6.49
N GLU A 43 -33.39 -27.81 7.76
CA GLU A 43 -32.83 -26.62 8.44
C GLU A 43 -31.30 -26.59 8.35
N LEU A 44 -30.63 -27.69 8.71
CA LEU A 44 -29.18 -27.78 8.64
C LEU A 44 -28.65 -27.63 7.20
N LYS A 45 -29.38 -28.14 6.21
CA LYS A 45 -29.01 -28.00 4.80
C LYS A 45 -29.14 -26.54 4.34
N GLU A 46 -30.18 -25.85 4.78
CA GLU A 46 -30.38 -24.42 4.47
C GLU A 46 -29.33 -23.54 5.13
N GLU A 47 -29.02 -23.78 6.41
CA GLU A 47 -27.96 -23.06 7.14
C GLU A 47 -26.60 -23.26 6.49
N LEU A 48 -26.25 -24.52 6.17
CA LEU A 48 -25.00 -24.84 5.47
C LEU A 48 -24.94 -24.17 4.09
N ALA A 49 -26.06 -24.13 3.35
CA ALA A 49 -26.11 -23.45 2.06
C ALA A 49 -25.84 -21.95 2.20
N LYS A 50 -26.42 -21.29 3.22
CA LYS A 50 -26.17 -19.88 3.52
C LYS A 50 -24.71 -19.63 3.87
N GLU A 51 -24.13 -20.43 4.76
CA GLU A 51 -22.71 -20.30 5.12
C GLU A 51 -21.77 -20.48 3.92
N LEU A 52 -22.06 -21.43 3.03
CA LEU A 52 -21.26 -21.65 1.83
C LEU A 52 -21.30 -20.45 0.88
N VAL A 53 -22.47 -19.82 0.72
CA VAL A 53 -22.61 -18.58 -0.06
C VAL A 53 -21.80 -17.46 0.58
N THR A 54 -21.99 -17.19 1.88
CA THR A 54 -21.24 -16.15 2.59
C THR A 54 -19.72 -16.37 2.51
N LYS A 55 -19.27 -17.63 2.62
CA LYS A 55 -17.85 -17.97 2.47
C LYS A 55 -17.33 -17.72 1.06
N ALA A 56 -18.16 -17.94 0.03
CA ALA A 56 -17.80 -17.63 -1.35
C ALA A 56 -17.66 -16.12 -1.55
N ASP A 57 -18.62 -15.34 -1.05
CA ASP A 57 -18.62 -13.88 -1.13
C ASP A 57 -17.38 -13.28 -0.45
N LEU A 58 -17.06 -13.75 0.77
CA LEU A 58 -15.86 -13.31 1.50
C LEU A 58 -14.56 -13.66 0.75
N ARG A 59 -14.52 -14.81 0.05
CA ARG A 59 -13.35 -15.17 -0.77
C ARG A 59 -13.19 -14.24 -1.96
N GLU A 60 -14.30 -13.84 -2.59
CA GLU A 60 -14.28 -12.88 -3.69
C GLU A 60 -13.82 -11.51 -3.21
N GLU A 61 -14.32 -11.04 -2.07
CA GLU A 61 -13.90 -9.76 -1.47
C GLU A 61 -12.41 -9.76 -1.13
N VAL A 62 -11.90 -10.83 -0.52
CA VAL A 62 -10.46 -10.99 -0.26
C VAL A 62 -9.65 -10.98 -1.56
N ALA A 63 -10.15 -11.58 -2.64
CA ALA A 63 -9.47 -11.57 -3.93
C ALA A 63 -9.42 -10.14 -4.53
N LYS A 64 -10.51 -9.37 -4.43
CA LYS A 64 -10.57 -7.97 -4.87
C LYS A 64 -9.58 -7.10 -4.08
N LEU A 65 -9.56 -7.23 -2.75
CA LEU A 65 -8.62 -6.50 -1.89
C LEU A 65 -7.16 -6.82 -2.23
N ARG A 66 -6.83 -8.08 -2.54
CA ARG A 66 -5.47 -8.46 -2.97
C ARG A 66 -5.08 -7.80 -4.29
N GLN A 67 -6.00 -7.69 -5.25
CA GLN A 67 -5.75 -7.00 -6.52
C GLN A 67 -5.54 -5.50 -6.30
N GLU A 68 -6.33 -4.88 -5.41
CA GLU A 68 -6.17 -3.48 -5.08
C GLU A 68 -4.83 -3.19 -4.40
N ILE A 69 -4.40 -4.03 -3.46
CA ILE A 69 -3.08 -3.93 -2.82
C ILE A 69 -1.97 -4.00 -3.88
N ALA A 70 -2.02 -4.97 -4.80
CA ALA A 70 -1.00 -5.11 -5.85
C ALA A 70 -0.95 -3.86 -6.77
N ARG A 71 -2.11 -3.25 -7.06
CA ARG A 71 -2.19 -2.01 -7.83
C ARG A 71 -1.54 -0.83 -7.08
N LEU A 72 -1.84 -0.69 -5.79
CA LEU A 72 -1.25 0.35 -4.95
C LEU A 72 0.27 0.19 -4.81
N ASP A 73 0.75 -1.04 -4.63
CA ASP A 73 2.19 -1.32 -4.58
C ASP A 73 2.91 -0.90 -5.87
N SER A 74 2.28 -1.13 -7.02
CA SER A 74 2.80 -0.70 -8.32
C SER A 74 2.87 0.83 -8.43
N GLN A 75 1.83 1.54 -8.00
CA GLN A 75 1.83 3.01 -7.98
C GLN A 75 2.90 3.57 -7.03
N ILE A 76 3.11 2.95 -5.87
CA ILE A 76 4.17 3.33 -4.95
C ILE A 76 5.55 3.16 -5.59
N ALA A 77 5.77 2.09 -6.35
CA ALA A 77 7.03 1.85 -7.05
C ALA A 77 7.29 2.92 -8.13
N GLU A 78 6.27 3.28 -8.90
CA GLU A 78 6.34 4.34 -9.93
C GLU A 78 6.70 5.69 -9.30
N LEU A 79 5.97 6.11 -8.25
CA LEU A 79 6.24 7.37 -7.52
C LEU A 79 7.66 7.40 -6.93
N ARG A 80 8.19 6.26 -6.46
CA ARG A 80 9.57 6.18 -5.98
C ARG A 80 10.58 6.40 -7.12
N GLY A 81 10.28 5.91 -8.32
CA GLY A 81 11.06 6.17 -9.53
C GLY A 81 11.10 7.66 -9.86
N GLU A 82 9.92 8.30 -9.95
CA GLU A 82 9.81 9.74 -10.23
C GLU A 82 10.57 10.60 -9.21
N ILE A 83 10.49 10.27 -7.91
CA ILE A 83 11.26 10.95 -6.86
C ILE A 83 12.78 10.79 -7.09
N GLY A 84 13.22 9.62 -7.56
CA GLY A 84 14.61 9.35 -7.92
C GLY A 84 15.09 10.26 -9.06
N ASP A 85 14.30 10.34 -10.12
CA ASP A 85 14.60 11.17 -11.30
C ASP A 85 14.66 12.66 -10.93
N LEU A 86 13.67 13.16 -10.19
CA LEU A 86 13.66 14.55 -9.70
C LEU A 86 14.87 14.87 -8.82
N ARG A 87 15.33 13.94 -7.98
CA ARG A 87 16.57 14.12 -7.20
C ARG A 87 17.79 14.22 -8.11
N GLY A 88 17.83 13.44 -9.19
CA GLY A 88 18.86 13.51 -10.21
C GLY A 88 18.90 14.88 -10.90
N GLU A 89 17.73 15.37 -11.35
CA GLU A 89 17.59 16.69 -11.97
C GLU A 89 18.04 17.83 -11.03
N ILE A 90 17.61 17.80 -9.77
CA ILE A 90 18.05 18.76 -8.74
C ILE A 90 19.57 18.72 -8.57
N GLY A 91 20.17 17.53 -8.59
CA GLY A 91 21.62 17.36 -8.55
C GLY A 91 22.31 18.03 -9.74
N GLY A 92 21.78 17.82 -10.96
CA GLY A 92 22.27 18.44 -12.19
C GLY A 92 22.22 19.97 -12.14
N VAL A 93 21.07 20.53 -11.74
CA VAL A 93 20.90 21.99 -11.59
C VAL A 93 21.87 22.57 -10.57
N LYS A 94 22.07 21.90 -9.43
CA LYS A 94 23.09 22.33 -8.43
C LYS A 94 24.49 22.36 -9.03
N GLY A 95 24.85 21.37 -9.86
CA GLY A 95 26.12 21.34 -10.57
C GLY A 95 26.29 22.53 -11.52
N GLN A 96 25.27 22.84 -12.31
CA GLN A 96 25.26 24.00 -13.22
C GLN A 96 25.41 25.33 -12.46
N ILE A 97 24.71 25.49 -11.33
CA ILE A 97 24.84 26.68 -10.46
C ILE A 97 26.27 26.82 -9.95
N ALA A 98 26.90 25.72 -9.50
CA ALA A 98 28.28 25.75 -9.04
C ALA A 98 29.25 26.17 -10.14
N GLU A 99 29.06 25.70 -11.37
CA GLU A 99 29.86 26.09 -12.52
C GLU A 99 29.70 27.58 -12.85
N VAL A 100 28.47 28.09 -12.88
CA VAL A 100 28.19 29.52 -13.10
C VAL A 100 28.86 30.38 -12.03
N ASN A 101 28.76 29.99 -10.75
CA ASN A 101 29.42 30.71 -9.66
C ASN A 101 30.95 30.74 -9.81
N ALA A 102 31.56 29.62 -10.25
CA ALA A 102 33.00 29.58 -10.52
C ALA A 102 33.41 30.51 -11.68
N ARG A 103 32.60 30.58 -12.74
CA ARG A 103 32.82 31.50 -13.87
C ARG A 103 32.68 32.96 -13.43
N LEU A 104 31.69 33.29 -12.60
CA LEU A 104 31.51 34.64 -12.03
C LEU A 104 32.70 35.06 -11.18
N SER A 105 33.21 34.19 -10.32
CA SER A 105 34.40 34.47 -9.48
C SER A 105 35.66 34.74 -10.33
N LYS A 106 35.85 33.98 -11.41
CA LYS A 106 36.94 34.24 -12.37
C LYS A 106 36.79 35.61 -13.04
N LEU A 107 35.58 35.95 -13.48
CA LEU A 107 35.32 37.23 -14.12
C LEU A 107 35.55 38.41 -13.15
N GLU A 108 35.11 38.28 -11.90
CA GLU A 108 35.38 39.26 -10.85
C GLU A 108 36.89 39.49 -10.66
N THR A 109 37.68 38.40 -10.68
CA THR A 109 39.15 38.47 -10.61
C THR A 109 39.74 39.21 -11.80
N TYR A 110 39.30 38.90 -13.02
CA TYR A 110 39.77 39.59 -14.23
C TYR A 110 39.46 41.09 -14.21
N ILE A 111 38.26 41.48 -13.75
CA ILE A 111 37.88 42.88 -13.62
C ILE A 111 38.80 43.59 -12.61
N LYS A 112 39.07 42.99 -11.45
CA LYS A 112 39.99 43.56 -10.45
C LYS A 112 41.40 43.77 -11.03
N VAL A 113 41.92 42.80 -11.75
CA VAL A 113 43.24 42.91 -12.41
C VAL A 113 43.24 44.01 -13.47
N LEU A 114 42.20 44.08 -14.31
CA LEU A 114 42.10 45.11 -15.34
C LEU A 114 42.05 46.52 -14.75
N ILE A 115 41.28 46.72 -13.67
CA ILE A 115 41.24 48.00 -12.93
C ILE A 115 42.62 48.33 -12.40
N ALA A 116 43.33 47.38 -11.77
CA ALA A 116 44.68 47.62 -11.25
C ALA A 116 45.67 48.02 -12.37
N LEU A 117 45.63 47.33 -13.52
CA LEU A 117 46.46 47.68 -14.68
C LEU A 117 46.13 49.07 -15.23
N PHE A 118 44.85 49.43 -15.29
CA PHE A 118 44.42 50.75 -15.74
C PHE A 118 44.93 51.86 -14.81
N LEU A 119 44.86 51.66 -13.49
CA LEU A 119 45.40 52.59 -12.51
C LEU A 119 46.93 52.74 -12.63
N ILE A 120 47.65 51.65 -12.83
CA ILE A 120 49.10 51.67 -13.09
C ILE A 120 49.40 52.46 -14.36
N ALA A 121 48.66 52.21 -15.45
CA ALA A 121 48.84 52.94 -16.71
C ALA A 121 48.65 54.45 -16.51
N ILE A 122 47.58 54.88 -15.82
CA ILE A 122 47.36 56.30 -15.49
C ILE A 122 48.53 56.88 -14.70
N ALA A 123 49.01 56.17 -13.67
CA ALA A 123 50.13 56.62 -12.85
C ALA A 123 51.41 56.80 -13.67
N LEU A 124 51.72 55.87 -14.58
CA LEU A 124 52.90 55.93 -15.45
C LEU A 124 52.86 57.09 -16.45
N TYR A 125 51.67 57.50 -16.90
CA TYR A 125 51.49 58.65 -17.80
C TYR A 125 51.42 60.00 -17.06
N SER A 126 51.44 60.01 -15.73
CA SER A 126 51.38 61.26 -14.98
C SER A 126 52.69 62.06 -15.10
N PRO A 127 52.64 63.39 -15.28
CA PRO A 127 53.83 64.24 -15.30
C PRO A 127 54.68 64.09 -14.03
N VAL A 128 54.02 63.92 -12.89
CA VAL A 128 54.64 63.70 -11.58
C VAL A 128 55.52 62.45 -11.59
N PHE A 129 55.02 61.32 -12.10
CA PHE A 129 55.81 60.10 -12.21
C PHE A 129 57.03 60.30 -13.12
N PHE A 130 56.87 60.97 -14.26
CA PHE A 130 57.98 61.26 -15.17
C PHE A 130 59.08 62.13 -14.52
N GLU A 131 58.69 63.12 -13.71
CA GLU A 131 59.64 63.92 -12.93
C GLU A 131 60.36 63.10 -11.85
N LEU A 132 59.64 62.22 -11.14
CA LEU A 132 60.26 61.31 -10.16
C LEU A 132 61.29 60.39 -10.80
N VAL A 133 61.00 59.84 -11.98
CA VAL A 133 61.95 59.02 -12.75
C VAL A 133 63.18 59.84 -13.13
N LYS A 134 63.01 61.08 -13.63
CA LYS A 134 64.14 61.97 -13.94
C LYS A 134 65.03 62.26 -12.74
N LEU A 135 64.46 62.37 -11.54
CA LEU A 135 65.21 62.61 -10.31
C LEU A 135 66.04 61.40 -9.89
N LEU A 136 65.51 60.19 -10.07
CA LEU A 136 66.17 58.93 -9.70
C LEU A 136 67.30 58.51 -10.65
N PHE A 137 67.22 58.88 -11.94
CA PHE A 137 68.22 58.51 -12.96
C PHE A 137 69.17 59.66 -13.34
N LYS A 138 69.23 60.70 -12.53
CA LYS A 138 70.25 61.75 -12.69
C LYS A 138 71.62 61.15 -12.32
N PRO A 139 72.67 61.26 -13.16
CA PRO A 139 73.99 60.72 -12.86
C PRO A 139 74.65 61.39 -11.65
#